data_AF-A0A9W3SR60-F1
#
_entry.id   AF-A0A9W3SR60-F1
#
_cell.length_a   1.000
_cell.length_b   1.000
_cell.length_c   1.000
_cell.angle_alpha   90.00
_cell.angle_beta   90.00
_cell.angle_gamma   90.00
#
_symmetry.space_group_name_H-M   'P 1'
#
loop_
_entity.id
_entity.type
_entity.pdbx_description
1 polymer ?
#
loop_
_entity_poly.entity_id
_entity_poly.type
_entity_poly.pdbx_seq_one_letter_code
_entity_poly.pdbx_strand_id
1 'polypeptide(L)'
;MTKLLFNVLGAFAEFERSMILERTQEGIKEAKEKGVKFGRKSKTHKIEGALLNAIQQVEAGTISQPEGAEFAKCSVATFKRRLKEYREQQGAK
;
A
#
# COMPACT_ATOMS: atom_id res chain seq x y z
N MET A 1 -33.43 -4.86 -36.31
CA MET A 1 -32.88 -3.49 -36.18
C MET A 1 -32.38 -3.15 -34.77
N THR A 2 -33.02 -3.61 -33.68
CA THR A 2 -32.64 -3.29 -32.29
C THR A 2 -31.21 -3.71 -31.89
N LYS A 3 -30.72 -4.88 -32.35
CA LYS A 3 -29.36 -5.36 -32.06
C LYS A 3 -28.25 -4.49 -32.66
N LEU A 4 -28.45 -3.96 -33.87
CA LEU A 4 -27.44 -3.14 -34.53
C LEU A 4 -27.27 -1.80 -33.79
N LEU A 5 -28.40 -1.14 -33.45
CA LEU A 5 -28.37 0.09 -32.66
C LEU A 5 -27.73 -0.12 -31.29
N PHE A 6 -28.08 -1.21 -30.60
CA PHE A 6 -27.49 -1.55 -29.31
C PHE A 6 -25.96 -1.72 -29.40
N ASN A 7 -25.48 -2.43 -30.42
CA ASN A 7 -24.04 -2.64 -30.61
C ASN A 7 -23.30 -1.34 -30.95
N VAL A 8 -23.90 -0.49 -31.79
CA VAL A 8 -23.31 0.82 -32.12
C VAL A 8 -23.20 1.69 -30.87
N LEU A 9 -24.25 1.78 -30.06
CA LEU A 9 -24.22 2.53 -28.80
C LEU A 9 -23.22 1.94 -27.79
N GLY A 10 -23.11 0.61 -27.74
CA GLY A 10 -22.09 -0.07 -26.93
C GLY A 10 -20.67 0.28 -27.37
N ALA A 11 -20.40 0.28 -28.67
CA ALA A 11 -19.10 0.66 -29.22
C ALA A 11 -18.73 2.13 -28.91
N PHE A 12 -19.71 3.04 -28.96
CA PHE A 12 -19.49 4.43 -28.53
C PHE A 12 -19.17 4.54 -27.05
N ALA A 13 -19.89 3.82 -26.19
CA ALA A 13 -19.61 3.81 -24.74
C ALA A 13 -18.20 3.27 -24.42
N GLU A 14 -17.76 2.23 -25.14
CA GLU A 14 -16.40 1.70 -25.01
C GLU A 14 -15.34 2.71 -25.46
N PHE A 15 -15.58 3.40 -26.58
CA PHE A 15 -14.70 4.44 -27.10
C PHE A 15 -14.57 5.65 -26.15
N GLU A 16 -15.68 6.13 -25.60
CA GLU A 16 -15.64 7.20 -24.58
C GLU A 16 -14.86 6.76 -23.34
N ARG A 17 -15.05 5.51 -22.90
CA ARG A 17 -14.33 4.95 -21.76
C ARG A 17 -12.83 4.85 -22.02
N SER A 18 -12.41 4.46 -23.23
CA SER A 18 -10.98 4.39 -23.57
C SER A 18 -10.34 5.79 -23.53
N MET A 19 -11.00 6.79 -24.11
CA MET A 19 -10.52 8.18 -24.07
C MET A 19 -10.39 8.73 -22.64
N ILE A 20 -11.35 8.43 -21.76
CA ILE A 20 -11.27 8.83 -20.33
C ILE A 20 -10.08 8.17 -19.64
N LEU A 21 -9.84 6.88 -19.91
CA LEU A 21 -8.73 6.14 -19.33
C LEU A 21 -7.38 6.68 -19.80
N GLU A 22 -7.23 6.98 -21.09
CA GLU A 22 -6.01 7.56 -21.66
C GLU A 22 -5.66 8.88 -20.95
N ARG A 23 -6.61 9.82 -20.89
CA ARG A 23 -6.41 11.11 -20.20
C ARG A 23 -6.10 10.95 -18.71
N THR A 24 -6.73 9.97 -18.05
CA THR A 24 -6.46 9.69 -16.64
C THR A 24 -5.05 9.14 -16.45
N GLN A 25 -4.58 8.27 -17.36
CA GLN A 25 -3.23 7.72 -17.32
C GLN A 25 -2.17 8.79 -17.55
N GLU A 26 -2.40 9.71 -18.50
CA GLU A 26 -1.55 10.89 -18.72
C GLU A 26 -1.45 11.74 -17.45
N GLY A 27 -2.58 12.07 -16.83
CA GLY A 27 -2.59 12.83 -15.57
C GLY A 27 -1.88 12.10 -14.42
N ILE A 28 -2.06 10.78 -14.30
CA ILE A 28 -1.34 9.96 -13.31
C ILE A 28 0.17 9.98 -13.58
N LYS A 29 0.58 9.92 -14.85
CA LYS A 29 2.00 9.96 -15.24
C LYS A 29 2.63 11.29 -14.83
N GLU A 30 1.99 12.42 -15.18
CA GLU A 30 2.47 13.74 -14.76
C GLU A 30 2.52 13.89 -13.23
N ALA A 31 1.50 13.41 -12.52
CA ALA A 31 1.46 13.47 -11.06
C ALA A 31 2.60 12.65 -10.44
N LYS A 32 2.92 11.46 -11.00
CA LYS A 32 4.06 10.66 -10.58
C LYS A 32 5.39 11.38 -10.85
N GLU A 33 5.54 12.02 -12.00
CA GLU A 33 6.73 12.82 -12.35
C GLU A 33 6.91 14.01 -11.38
N LYS A 34 5.81 14.63 -10.96
CA LYS A 34 5.77 15.67 -9.90
C LYS A 34 6.01 15.11 -8.49
N GLY A 35 6.22 13.80 -8.34
CA GLY A 35 6.51 13.14 -7.06
C GLY A 35 5.29 12.83 -6.19
N VAL A 36 4.07 12.91 -6.72
CA VAL A 36 2.85 12.56 -5.99
C VAL A 36 2.86 11.06 -5.68
N LYS A 37 2.85 10.71 -4.39
CA LYS A 37 2.75 9.33 -3.92
C LYS A 37 1.29 8.86 -3.94
N PHE A 38 0.99 7.94 -4.85
CA PHE A 38 -0.30 7.29 -4.96
C PHE A 38 -0.47 6.14 -3.97
N GLY A 39 -1.71 5.67 -3.83
CA GLY A 39 -2.08 4.59 -2.93
C GLY A 39 -2.43 5.07 -1.53
N ARG A 40 -2.86 4.14 -0.68
CA ARG A 40 -3.19 4.45 0.71
C ARG A 40 -1.92 4.94 1.41
N LYS A 41 -2.01 6.09 2.08
CA LYS A 41 -0.95 6.55 2.99
C LYS A 41 -0.59 5.41 3.95
N SER A 42 0.70 5.09 4.04
CA SER A 42 1.18 4.09 5.00
C SER A 42 0.63 4.44 6.38
N LYS A 43 -0.09 3.52 7.01
CA LYS A 43 -0.46 3.71 8.40
C LYS A 43 0.84 3.86 9.19
N THR A 44 0.99 5.03 9.77
CA THR A 44 2.05 5.43 10.69
C THR A 44 2.02 4.56 11.95
N HIS A 45 2.33 3.27 11.84
CA HIS A 45 3.20 2.71 12.86
C HIS A 45 4.61 3.04 12.38
N LYS A 46 4.99 4.33 12.49
CA LYS A 46 6.41 4.63 12.57
C LYS A 46 6.97 3.73 13.68
N ILE A 47 8.21 3.30 13.53
CA ILE A 47 8.87 2.47 14.53
C ILE A 47 9.16 3.38 15.74
N GLU A 48 8.11 3.69 16.49
CA GLU A 48 8.06 4.68 17.54
C GLU A 48 7.18 4.13 18.67
N GLY A 49 7.51 4.51 19.91
CA GLY A 49 6.77 4.12 21.11
C GLY A 49 6.63 2.60 21.28
N ALA A 50 5.39 2.14 21.43
CA ALA A 50 5.07 0.74 21.75
C ALA A 50 5.58 -0.26 20.70
N LEU A 51 5.62 0.10 19.41
CA LEU A 51 6.10 -0.81 18.37
C LEU A 51 7.62 -1.00 18.42
N LEU A 52 8.39 0.07 18.68
CA LEU A 52 9.85 -0.02 18.80
C LEU A 52 10.22 -0.87 20.02
N ASN A 53 9.57 -0.63 21.16
CA ASN A 53 9.79 -1.40 22.39
C ASN A 53 9.49 -2.89 22.18
N ALA A 54 8.36 -3.21 21.52
CA ALA A 54 8.02 -4.59 21.20
C ALA A 54 9.04 -5.24 20.25
N ILE A 55 9.51 -4.52 19.23
CA ILE A 55 10.55 -5.01 18.32
C ILE A 55 11.86 -5.30 19.07
N GLN A 56 12.30 -4.39 19.95
CA GLN A 56 13.52 -4.58 20.73
C GLN A 56 13.42 -5.78 21.69
N GLN A 57 12.27 -5.98 22.35
CA GLN A 57 12.05 -7.14 23.21
C GLN A 57 12.03 -8.47 22.43
N VAL A 58 11.50 -8.45 21.21
CA VAL A 58 11.55 -9.61 20.31
C VAL A 58 12.99 -9.89 19.83
N GLU A 59 13.76 -8.85 19.50
CA GLU A 59 15.19 -9.01 19.14
C GLU A 59 16.04 -9.48 20.32
N ALA A 60 15.74 -9.02 21.54
CA ALA A 60 16.37 -9.49 22.77
C ALA A 60 15.94 -10.92 23.19
N GLY A 61 15.01 -11.54 22.45
CA GLY A 61 14.51 -12.89 22.74
C GLY A 61 13.63 -12.99 23.98
N THR A 62 13.12 -11.87 24.50
CA THR A 62 12.34 -11.82 25.74
C THR A 62 10.87 -12.20 25.52
N ILE A 63 10.31 -11.86 24.35
CA ILE A 63 8.92 -12.16 23.99
C ILE A 63 8.83 -12.74 22.58
N SER A 64 7.76 -13.48 22.30
CA SER A 64 7.50 -14.03 20.97
C SER A 64 6.96 -12.97 20.00
N GLN A 65 7.12 -13.19 18.70
CA GLN A 65 6.60 -12.26 17.66
C GLN A 65 5.08 -12.03 17.73
N PRO A 66 4.23 -13.04 18.04
CA PRO A 66 2.80 -12.83 18.25
C PRO A 66 2.49 -11.93 19.45
N GLU A 67 3.17 -12.13 20.58
CA GLU A 67 3.01 -11.30 21.78
C GLU A 67 3.46 -9.86 21.53
N GLY A 68 4.55 -9.67 20.79
CA GLY A 68 5.00 -8.34 20.37
C GLY A 68 3.98 -7.62 19.48
N ALA A 69 3.26 -8.33 18.63
CA ALA A 69 2.20 -7.77 17.79
C ALA A 69 0.99 -7.33 18.62
N GLU A 70 0.60 -8.13 19.62
CA GLU A 70 -0.48 -7.83 20.57
C GLU A 70 -0.14 -6.60 21.42
N PHE A 71 1.07 -6.55 21.97
CA PHE A 71 1.56 -5.40 22.73
C PHE A 71 1.55 -4.11 21.90
N ALA A 72 1.96 -4.21 20.63
CA ALA A 72 1.94 -3.08 19.69
C ALA A 72 0.55 -2.78 19.11
N LYS A 73 -0.50 -3.52 19.51
CA LYS A 73 -1.89 -3.41 19.02
C LYS A 73 -1.98 -3.41 17.50
N CYS A 74 -1.21 -4.28 16.84
CA CYS A 74 -1.21 -4.42 15.40
C CYS A 74 -1.34 -5.89 14.99
N SER A 75 -1.75 -6.14 13.74
CA SER A 75 -1.81 -7.52 13.26
C SER A 75 -0.41 -8.14 13.18
N VAL A 76 -0.31 -9.44 13.42
CA VAL A 76 0.96 -10.19 13.33
C VAL A 76 1.65 -9.99 11.97
N ALA A 77 0.88 -9.92 10.88
CA ALA A 77 1.42 -9.62 9.54
C ALA A 77 2.01 -8.21 9.45
N THR A 78 1.38 -7.21 10.07
CA THR A 78 1.91 -5.84 10.14
C THR A 78 3.20 -5.81 10.95
N PHE A 79 3.21 -6.49 12.11
CA PHE A 79 4.38 -6.59 12.98
C PHE A 79 5.56 -7.25 12.27
N LYS A 80 5.36 -8.42 11.65
CA LYS A 80 6.42 -9.13 10.89
C LYS A 80 6.98 -8.29 9.74
N ARG A 81 6.12 -7.60 8.98
CA ARG A 81 6.56 -6.68 7.92
C ARG A 81 7.46 -5.57 8.49
N ARG A 82 7.07 -4.99 9.63
CA ARG A 82 7.83 -3.92 10.29
C ARG A 82 9.13 -4.40 10.93
N LEU A 83 9.14 -5.61 11.50
CA LEU A 83 10.35 -6.24 12.02
C LEU A 83 11.37 -6.49 10.90
N LYS A 84 10.92 -6.92 9.73
CA LYS A 84 11.77 -7.07 8.53
C LYS A 84 12.33 -5.71 8.09
N GLU A 85 11.48 -4.69 7.96
CA GLU A 85 11.91 -3.31 7.63
C GLU A 85 12.95 -2.78 8.65
N TYR A 86 12.77 -3.05 9.95
CA TYR A 86 13.72 -2.67 11.00
C TYR A 86 15.07 -3.35 10.87
N ARG A 87 15.10 -4.67 10.62
CA ARG A 87 16.33 -5.44 10.40
C ARG A 87 17.08 -4.97 9.16
N GLU A 88 16.37 -4.66 8.08
CA GLU A 88 16.95 -4.12 6.84
C GLU A 88 17.59 -2.74 7.08
N GLN A 89 16.97 -1.88 7.89
CA GLN A 89 17.56 -0.59 8.28
C GLN A 89 18.79 -0.71 9.17
N GLN A 90 18.88 -1.75 10.00
CA GLN A 90 20.03 -2.02 10.87
C GLN A 90 21.20 -2.65 10.10
N GLY A 91 20.92 -3.52 9.12
CA GLY A 91 21.94 -4.18 8.29
C GLY A 91 22.41 -3.38 7.08
N ALA A 92 21.75 -2.27 6.75
CA ALA A 92 22.16 -1.34 5.69
C ALA A 92 23.11 -0.22 6.18
N LYS A 93 23.71 -0.39 7.37
CA LYS A 93 24.78 0.45 7.91
C LYS A 93 26.13 -0.23 7.77
#